data_AF-A0A527EUC1-F1
#
_entry.id   AF-A0A527EUC1-F1
#
_cell.length_a   1.000
_cell.length_b   1.000
_cell.length_c   1.000
_cell.angle_alpha   90.00
_cell.angle_beta   90.00
_cell.angle_gamma   90.00
#
_symmetry.space_group_name_H-M   'P 1'
#
loop_
_entity.id
_entity.type
_entity.pdbx_description
1 polymer ?
#
loop_
_entity_poly.entity_id
_entity_poly.type
_entity_poly.pdbx_seq_one_letter_code
_entity_poly.pdbx_strand_id
1 'polypeptide(L)'
;MFAVIKTGGKQYRVAANDLLKIEKVEGQVGDIVEIGHVLAHGEGENVTFGAPFVDGALVTAEVVEQGKNRTVIAFKKRRRQNSRRKIGHRQLLTTVRIAEILLGGAKPTKKAAAKAEAKTEAKAEVAAKAEAASKTEAEAAPKKEAKATETAVPLFKAPKGEPDDLTVIKGVGPVAAGQLNEQGITTFAQIAKLSDKDIAKIDEHMPFSTDQITDWREQAKDLAKK
;
A
#
# COMPACT_ATOMS: atom_id res chain seq x y z
N MET A 1 7.52 19.96 -26.82
CA MET A 1 6.10 19.58 -26.67
C MET A 1 5.67 19.70 -25.21
N PHE A 2 4.46 20.20 -24.93
CA PHE A 2 3.87 20.25 -23.58
C PHE A 2 2.42 19.76 -23.60
N ALA A 3 1.91 19.39 -22.43
CA ALA A 3 0.51 19.06 -22.18
C ALA A 3 -0.01 19.78 -20.93
N VAL A 4 -1.33 19.98 -20.85
CA VAL A 4 -2.01 20.42 -19.64
C VAL A 4 -2.85 19.26 -19.13
N ILE A 5 -2.48 18.71 -17.99
CA ILE A 5 -3.15 17.56 -17.38
C ILE A 5 -4.01 17.99 -16.21
N LYS A 6 -5.11 17.27 -15.97
CA LYS A 6 -5.95 17.42 -14.79
C LYS A 6 -5.76 16.23 -13.85
N THR A 7 -5.26 16.49 -12.65
CA THR A 7 -5.09 15.45 -11.62
C THR A 7 -5.31 16.05 -10.23
N GLY A 8 -5.89 15.27 -9.31
CA GLY A 8 -6.18 15.74 -7.94
C GLY A 8 -7.04 17.00 -7.87
N GLY A 9 -7.89 17.25 -8.88
CA GLY A 9 -8.72 18.45 -8.99
C GLY A 9 -7.98 19.73 -9.44
N LYS A 10 -6.69 19.64 -9.75
CA LYS A 10 -5.86 20.77 -10.21
C LYS A 10 -5.38 20.53 -11.64
N GLN A 11 -4.99 21.60 -12.32
CA GLN A 11 -4.40 21.54 -13.66
C GLN A 11 -2.91 21.84 -13.59
N TYR A 12 -2.11 21.07 -14.33
CA TYR A 12 -0.65 21.22 -14.38
C TYR A 12 -0.20 21.28 -15.84
N ARG A 13 0.65 22.25 -16.15
CA ARG A 13 1.41 22.24 -17.40
C ARG A 13 2.63 21.35 -17.22
N VAL A 14 2.83 20.44 -18.16
CA VAL A 14 3.89 19.43 -18.09
C VAL A 14 4.61 19.30 -19.42
N ALA A 15 5.91 19.08 -19.37
CA ALA A 15 6.76 18.62 -20.46
C ALA A 15 7.42 17.28 -20.12
N ALA A 16 8.04 16.64 -21.10
CA ALA A 16 8.79 15.41 -20.87
C ALA A 16 9.93 15.65 -19.87
N ASN A 17 10.13 14.69 -18.96
CA ASN A 17 11.09 14.71 -17.86
C ASN A 17 10.83 15.72 -16.73
N ASP A 18 9.73 16.48 -16.78
CA ASP A 18 9.36 17.38 -15.68
C ASP A 18 9.07 16.60 -14.40
N LEU A 19 9.43 17.21 -13.27
CA LEU A 19 9.25 16.64 -11.94
C LEU A 19 8.25 17.48 -11.15
N LEU A 20 7.12 16.88 -10.79
CA LEU A 20 5.97 17.59 -10.23
C LEU A 20 5.42 16.88 -8.99
N LYS A 21 4.90 17.68 -8.06
CA LYS A 21 4.20 17.17 -6.86
C LYS A 21 2.70 17.30 -7.05
N ILE A 22 2.02 16.16 -7.01
CA ILE A 22 0.56 16.06 -7.13
C ILE A 22 -0.06 15.46 -5.88
N GLU A 23 -1.38 15.50 -5.83
CA GLU A 23 -2.15 14.75 -4.83
C GLU A 23 -1.79 13.26 -4.88
N LYS A 24 -2.15 12.54 -3.81
CA LYS A 24 -1.85 11.11 -3.70
C LYS A 24 -2.42 10.33 -4.89
N VAL A 25 -1.55 9.52 -5.50
CA VAL A 25 -1.90 8.56 -6.56
C VAL A 25 -1.60 7.15 -6.08
N GLU A 26 -2.38 6.17 -6.54
CA GLU A 26 -2.16 4.75 -6.27
C GLU A 26 -0.97 4.23 -7.09
N GLY A 27 -0.10 3.45 -6.45
CA GLY A 27 1.14 2.94 -7.02
C GLY A 27 2.28 2.93 -6.01
N GLN A 28 3.34 2.20 -6.29
CA GLN A 28 4.60 2.21 -5.53
C GLN A 28 5.62 3.12 -6.19
N VAL A 29 6.70 3.44 -5.48
CA VAL A 29 7.86 4.13 -6.08
C VAL A 29 8.45 3.27 -7.20
N GLY A 30 8.66 3.89 -8.36
CA GLY A 30 9.10 3.27 -9.61
C GLY A 30 7.98 2.76 -10.51
N ASP A 31 6.71 2.80 -10.06
CA ASP A 31 5.59 2.40 -10.89
C ASP A 31 5.23 3.51 -11.89
N ILE A 32 4.70 3.09 -13.04
CA ILE A 32 4.24 4.00 -14.10
C ILE A 32 2.74 4.21 -13.93
N VAL A 33 2.36 5.48 -13.84
CA VAL A 33 0.99 5.96 -13.73
C VAL A 33 0.57 6.57 -15.06
N GLU A 34 -0.61 6.18 -15.50
CA GLU A 34 -1.25 6.70 -16.70
C GLU A 34 -2.27 7.81 -16.33
N ILE A 35 -2.13 8.98 -16.94
CA ILE A 35 -3.01 10.14 -16.74
C ILE A 35 -3.72 10.44 -18.06
N GLY A 36 -4.94 9.93 -18.20
CA GLY A 36 -5.79 10.12 -19.39
C GLY A 36 -6.53 11.46 -19.44
N HIS A 37 -6.55 12.22 -18.35
CA HIS A 37 -7.23 13.52 -18.29
C HIS A 37 -6.35 14.64 -18.84
N VAL A 38 -6.17 14.68 -20.16
CA VAL A 38 -5.41 15.71 -20.87
C VAL A 38 -6.36 16.76 -21.44
N LEU A 39 -6.17 18.02 -21.06
CA LEU A 39 -7.03 19.15 -21.44
C LEU A 39 -6.53 19.85 -22.71
N ALA A 40 -5.22 19.93 -22.89
CA ALA A 40 -4.59 20.58 -24.02
C ALA A 40 -3.19 20.01 -24.25
N HIS A 41 -2.69 20.11 -25.47
CA HIS A 41 -1.28 19.88 -25.78
C HIS A 41 -0.80 20.90 -26.81
N GLY A 42 0.51 21.13 -26.85
CA GLY A 42 1.09 22.04 -27.81
C GLY A 42 2.54 21.77 -28.13
N GLU A 43 2.91 22.17 -29.33
CA GLU A 43 4.27 22.16 -29.83
C GLU A 43 4.55 23.49 -30.53
N GLY A 44 5.41 24.31 -29.91
CA GLY A 44 5.69 25.67 -30.38
C GLY A 44 4.42 26.53 -30.39
N GLU A 45 4.09 27.05 -31.56
CA GLU A 45 2.92 27.92 -31.81
C GLU A 45 1.61 27.14 -31.97
N ASN A 46 1.67 25.84 -32.27
CA ASN A 46 0.49 25.01 -32.47
C ASN A 46 -0.01 24.45 -31.12
N VAL A 47 -1.17 24.91 -30.66
CA VAL A 47 -1.82 24.44 -29.42
C VAL A 47 -3.20 23.89 -29.73
N THR A 48 -3.44 22.65 -29.34
CA THR A 48 -4.74 21.97 -29.46
C THR A 48 -5.41 21.92 -28.09
N PHE A 49 -6.68 22.32 -28.03
CA PHE A 49 -7.51 22.28 -26.83
C PHE A 49 -8.58 21.20 -26.98
N GLY A 50 -8.83 20.46 -25.91
CA GLY A 50 -9.87 19.43 -25.85
C GLY A 50 -11.24 20.00 -25.51
N ALA A 51 -12.29 19.16 -25.70
CA ALA A 51 -13.67 19.52 -25.39
C ALA A 51 -14.43 18.33 -24.76
N PRO A 52 -14.29 18.06 -23.45
CA PRO A 52 -13.45 18.72 -22.44
C PRO A 52 -12.01 18.20 -22.36
N PHE A 53 -11.73 17.03 -22.93
CA PHE A 53 -10.41 16.41 -23.00
C PHE A 53 -9.99 16.22 -24.46
N VAL A 54 -8.70 16.01 -24.70
CA VAL A 54 -8.21 15.66 -26.04
C VAL A 54 -8.33 14.16 -26.23
N ASP A 55 -9.08 13.72 -27.23
CA ASP A 55 -9.32 12.31 -27.48
C ASP A 55 -8.03 11.56 -27.84
N GLY A 56 -7.84 10.40 -27.19
CA GLY A 56 -6.65 9.56 -27.40
C GLY A 56 -5.34 10.15 -26.86
N ALA A 57 -5.39 11.25 -26.10
CA ALA A 57 -4.21 11.78 -25.41
C ALA A 57 -3.97 11.06 -24.07
N LEU A 58 -2.72 10.70 -23.80
CA LEU A 58 -2.32 10.02 -22.59
C LEU A 58 -0.97 10.55 -22.13
N VAL A 59 -0.86 10.92 -20.85
CA VAL A 59 0.43 11.27 -20.24
C VAL A 59 0.85 10.15 -19.32
N THR A 60 2.05 9.62 -19.51
CA THR A 60 2.63 8.63 -18.60
C THR A 60 3.64 9.29 -17.68
N ALA A 61 3.60 8.92 -16.40
CA ALA A 61 4.47 9.46 -15.38
C ALA A 61 4.99 8.35 -14.46
N GLU A 62 6.26 8.43 -14.09
CA GLU A 62 6.88 7.52 -13.12
C GLU A 62 6.77 8.11 -11.71
N VAL A 63 6.40 7.28 -10.74
CA VAL A 63 6.36 7.68 -9.33
C VAL A 63 7.78 7.70 -8.76
N VAL A 64 8.30 8.89 -8.46
CA VAL A 64 9.65 9.06 -7.89
C VAL A 64 9.63 8.93 -6.37
N GLU A 65 8.63 9.51 -5.72
CA GLU A 65 8.54 9.54 -4.26
C GLU A 65 7.09 9.63 -3.82
N GLN A 66 6.76 9.00 -2.69
CA GLN A 66 5.53 9.24 -1.98
C GLN A 66 5.82 9.73 -0.58
N GLY A 67 5.20 10.85 -0.21
CA GLY A 67 5.56 11.55 1.01
C GLY A 67 4.40 12.33 1.61
N LYS A 68 4.67 12.86 2.80
CA LYS A 68 3.79 13.78 3.51
C LYS A 68 4.42 15.17 3.47
N ASN A 69 3.65 16.17 3.07
CA ASN A 69 4.09 17.56 3.07
C ASN A 69 4.43 18.05 4.49
N ARG A 70 5.09 19.21 4.58
CA ARG A 70 5.32 19.95 5.82
C ARG A 70 4.03 20.03 6.65
N THR A 71 4.19 19.90 7.96
CA THR A 71 3.09 20.07 8.91
C THR A 71 2.55 21.50 8.83
N VAL A 72 1.29 21.63 8.42
CA VAL A 72 0.53 22.88 8.50
C VAL A 72 -0.18 22.89 9.84
N ILE A 73 0.02 23.93 10.64
CA ILE A 73 -0.57 24.04 11.97
C ILE A 73 -1.86 24.85 11.86
N ALA A 74 -3.00 24.20 12.08
CA ALA A 74 -4.29 24.86 12.27
C ALA A 74 -4.46 25.23 13.76
N PHE A 75 -4.30 26.50 14.09
CA PHE A 75 -4.53 27.02 15.43
C PHE A 75 -5.82 27.84 15.49
N LYS A 76 -6.75 27.43 16.35
CA LYS A 76 -8.02 28.13 16.59
C LYS A 76 -8.07 28.57 18.05
N LYS A 77 -8.26 29.85 18.33
CA LYS A 77 -8.38 30.40 19.70
C LYS A 77 -9.56 31.36 19.78
N ARG A 78 -10.40 31.20 20.79
CA ARG A 78 -11.44 32.17 21.16
C ARG A 78 -10.94 33.03 22.33
N ARG A 79 -10.96 34.35 22.16
CA ARG A 79 -10.47 35.30 23.17
C ARG A 79 -11.37 35.25 24.41
N ARG A 80 -10.77 35.25 25.61
CA ARG A 80 -11.45 35.24 26.93
C ARG A 80 -12.34 34.03 27.24
N GLN A 81 -12.43 33.03 26.35
CA GLN A 81 -13.27 31.83 26.53
C GLN A 81 -12.49 30.58 26.97
N ASN A 82 -11.21 30.73 27.35
CA ASN A 82 -10.26 29.63 27.61
C ASN A 82 -10.25 28.50 26.54
N SER A 83 -10.76 28.77 25.34
CA SER A 83 -10.90 27.79 24.27
C SER A 83 -9.79 28.01 23.25
N ARG A 84 -8.85 27.06 23.18
CA ARG A 84 -7.81 27.00 22.16
C ARG A 84 -7.63 25.57 21.67
N ARG A 85 -7.43 25.38 20.37
CA ARG A 85 -7.10 24.09 19.74
C ARG A 85 -5.95 24.30 18.76
N LYS A 86 -4.95 23.42 18.80
CA LYS A 86 -3.82 23.38 17.87
C LYS A 86 -3.80 21.98 17.26
N ILE A 87 -4.00 21.88 15.95
CA ILE A 87 -3.99 20.61 15.22
C ILE A 87 -2.97 20.72 14.10
N GLY A 88 -2.12 19.70 13.93
CA GLY A 88 -1.25 19.58 12.78
C GLY A 88 -1.93 18.80 11.66
N HIS A 89 -1.82 19.28 10.42
CA HIS A 89 -2.20 18.54 9.21
C HIS A 89 -0.97 18.32 8.33
N ARG A 90 -0.86 17.13 7.74
CA ARG A 90 0.16 16.80 6.75
C ARG A 90 -0.52 16.18 5.53
N GLN A 91 -0.50 16.90 4.42
CA GLN A 91 -1.08 16.42 3.16
C GLN A 91 -0.20 15.32 2.56
N LEU A 92 -0.83 14.23 2.11
CA LEU A 92 -0.17 13.18 1.34
C LEU A 92 0.02 13.67 -0.10
N LEU A 93 1.25 13.59 -0.59
CA LEU A 93 1.63 14.02 -1.93
C LEU A 93 2.46 12.93 -2.60
N THR A 94 2.32 12.84 -3.91
CA THR A 94 3.15 11.98 -4.75
C THR A 94 4.00 12.88 -5.66
N THR A 95 5.31 12.66 -5.65
CA THR A 95 6.24 13.27 -6.60
C THR A 95 6.34 12.35 -7.81
N VAL A 96 5.98 12.85 -8.99
CA VAL A 96 6.06 12.09 -10.25
C VAL A 96 6.99 12.79 -11.24
N ARG A 97 7.64 11.99 -12.08
CA ARG A 97 8.39 12.46 -13.24
C ARG A 97 7.61 12.11 -14.49
N ILE A 98 7.39 13.06 -15.38
CA ILE A 98 6.70 12.81 -16.63
C ILE A 98 7.61 12.03 -17.58
N ALA A 99 7.17 10.86 -18.01
CA ALA A 99 7.92 10.01 -18.92
C ALA A 99 7.63 10.43 -20.37
N GLU A 100 6.38 10.27 -20.82
CA GLU A 100 5.99 10.50 -22.21
C GLU A 100 4.61 11.16 -22.31
N ILE A 101 4.45 11.98 -23.34
CA ILE A 101 3.17 12.56 -23.75
C ILE A 101 2.78 11.86 -25.06
N LEU A 102 1.72 11.06 -25.01
CA LEU A 102 1.23 10.26 -26.12
C LEU A 102 -0.03 10.91 -26.69
N LEU A 103 -0.16 10.92 -28.01
CA LEU A 103 -1.31 11.42 -28.75
C LEU A 103 -1.89 10.33 -29.66
N GLY A 104 -3.15 10.46 -30.06
CA GLY A 104 -3.76 9.62 -31.09
C GLY A 104 -3.94 8.15 -30.71
N GLY A 105 -4.05 7.82 -29.43
CA GLY A 105 -4.26 6.45 -28.95
C GLY A 105 -3.00 5.57 -28.96
N ALA A 106 -1.81 6.18 -29.06
CA ALA A 106 -0.54 5.47 -28.91
C ALA A 106 -0.43 4.82 -27.52
N LYS A 107 0.07 3.58 -27.49
CA LYS A 107 0.31 2.83 -26.25
C LYS A 107 1.65 3.24 -25.62
N PRO A 108 1.78 3.22 -24.29
CA PRO A 108 3.03 3.58 -23.62
C PRO A 108 4.17 2.61 -23.96
N THR A 109 5.33 3.18 -24.32
CA THR A 109 6.53 2.41 -24.68
C THR A 109 7.19 1.78 -23.45
N LYS A 110 7.09 2.43 -22.29
CA LYS A 110 7.50 1.89 -21.00
C LYS A 110 6.34 1.16 -20.34
N LYS A 111 6.13 -0.09 -20.73
CA LYS A 111 5.37 -1.06 -19.93
C LYS A 111 6.26 -1.53 -18.77
N ALA A 112 5.70 -1.66 -17.58
CA ALA A 112 6.36 -2.02 -16.32
C ALA A 112 7.11 -3.38 -16.36
N ALA A 113 8.27 -3.41 -17.01
CA ALA A 113 9.18 -4.55 -17.10
C ALA A 113 10.63 -4.07 -16.95
N ALA A 114 10.95 -3.47 -15.81
CA ALA A 114 12.32 -3.25 -15.35
C ALA A 114 12.34 -3.25 -13.81
N LYS A 115 11.90 -4.35 -13.22
CA LYS A 115 12.02 -4.63 -11.77
C LYS A 115 12.71 -5.98 -11.62
N ALA A 116 13.98 -6.06 -12.01
CA ALA A 116 14.82 -7.23 -11.73
C ALA A 116 16.32 -6.91 -11.55
N GLU A 117 16.91 -5.89 -12.19
CA GLU A 117 18.37 -5.71 -12.15
C GLU A 117 18.79 -4.28 -11.79
N ALA A 118 18.49 -3.82 -10.58
CA ALA A 118 19.11 -2.59 -10.03
C ALA A 118 19.08 -2.55 -8.49
N LYS A 119 19.01 -3.70 -7.83
CA LYS A 119 19.01 -3.80 -6.36
C LYS A 119 20.28 -4.42 -5.75
N THR A 120 21.28 -4.73 -6.57
CA THR A 120 22.47 -5.47 -6.13
C THR A 120 23.72 -4.64 -5.88
N GLU A 121 23.78 -3.33 -6.18
CA GLU A 121 25.06 -2.60 -6.05
C GLU A 121 25.07 -1.40 -5.08
N ALA A 122 23.94 -0.93 -4.55
CA ALA A 122 23.95 0.23 -3.65
C ALA A 122 24.05 -0.12 -2.14
N LYS A 123 24.46 -1.34 -1.78
CA LYS A 123 24.54 -1.78 -0.37
C LYS A 123 25.97 -2.05 0.14
N ALA A 124 27.01 -1.72 -0.63
CA ALA A 124 28.39 -2.02 -0.26
C ALA A 124 29.21 -0.84 0.32
N GLU A 125 28.77 0.42 0.25
CA GLU A 125 29.65 1.56 0.57
C GLU A 125 29.28 2.44 1.79
N VAL A 126 28.36 2.00 2.66
CA VAL A 126 28.07 2.73 3.93
C VAL A 126 28.47 1.94 5.18
N ALA A 127 29.12 0.78 5.01
CA ALA A 127 29.49 -0.11 6.12
C ALA A 127 30.84 0.21 6.81
N ALA A 128 31.56 1.28 6.45
CA ALA A 128 32.94 1.49 6.92
C ALA A 128 33.17 2.72 7.84
N LYS A 129 32.14 3.38 8.37
CA LYS A 129 32.37 4.49 9.32
C LYS A 129 31.26 4.67 10.35
N ALA A 130 31.13 3.71 11.26
CA ALA A 130 30.45 3.90 12.55
C ALA A 130 30.79 2.78 13.54
N GLU A 131 32.08 2.54 13.78
CA GLU A 131 32.53 1.71 14.90
C GLU A 131 33.41 2.58 15.83
N ALA A 132 32.76 3.34 16.71
CA ALA A 132 33.31 3.89 17.96
C ALA A 132 32.29 4.82 18.65
N ALA A 133 31.24 4.26 19.24
CA ALA A 133 30.58 4.80 20.46
C ALA A 133 29.47 3.84 20.87
N SER A 134 29.83 2.92 21.75
CA SER A 134 28.99 1.87 22.30
C SER A 134 28.05 2.38 23.41
N LYS A 135 26.89 1.71 23.50
CA LYS A 135 25.98 1.54 24.67
C LYS A 135 24.92 2.63 24.92
N THR A 136 23.67 2.36 24.50
CA THR A 136 22.56 1.88 25.36
C THR A 136 21.27 1.70 24.54
N GLU A 137 20.73 0.47 24.62
CA GLU A 137 19.33 0.04 24.60
C GLU A 137 18.33 0.40 23.46
N ALA A 138 17.76 -0.71 22.96
CA ALA A 138 16.36 -0.96 22.58
C ALA A 138 15.81 -0.43 21.22
N GLU A 139 15.72 -1.40 20.31
CA GLU A 139 14.46 -1.83 19.67
C GLU A 139 13.75 -0.86 18.69
N ALA A 140 13.87 -1.17 17.40
CA ALA A 140 12.73 -1.43 16.50
C ALA A 140 13.21 -1.43 15.04
N ALA A 141 13.27 -2.61 14.44
CA ALA A 141 13.42 -2.84 13.02
C ALA A 141 12.10 -3.39 12.44
N PRO A 142 11.83 -3.17 11.15
CA PRO A 142 10.50 -2.79 10.69
C PRO A 142 9.91 -3.70 9.60
N LYS A 143 8.67 -3.37 9.18
CA LYS A 143 8.06 -3.57 7.85
C LYS A 143 7.75 -5.01 7.38
N LYS A 144 6.47 -5.27 7.07
CA LYS A 144 5.95 -5.25 5.67
C LYS A 144 4.48 -5.69 5.58
N GLU A 145 3.68 -4.83 4.96
CA GLU A 145 2.54 -5.25 4.14
C GLU A 145 3.08 -5.96 2.88
N ALA A 146 2.50 -7.11 2.51
CA ALA A 146 1.55 -7.18 1.39
C ALA A 146 1.29 -8.63 0.91
N LYS A 147 0.04 -8.84 0.46
CA LYS A 147 -0.37 -9.54 -0.78
C LYS A 147 -1.03 -10.91 -0.61
N ALA A 148 -2.36 -10.98 -0.80
CA ALA A 148 -3.03 -12.04 -1.55
C ALA A 148 -4.53 -11.70 -1.80
N THR A 149 -4.86 -11.30 -3.04
CA THR A 149 -6.13 -11.70 -3.67
C THR A 149 -5.75 -12.80 -4.64
N GLU A 150 -5.89 -14.04 -4.17
CA GLU A 150 -6.02 -15.28 -4.95
C GLU A 150 -6.26 -16.39 -3.92
N THR A 151 -7.49 -16.88 -3.79
CA THR A 151 -7.88 -18.22 -3.30
C THR A 151 -9.40 -18.26 -3.10
N ALA A 152 -10.16 -18.50 -4.18
CA ALA A 152 -11.56 -18.92 -4.08
C ALA A 152 -11.68 -20.44 -3.83
N VAL A 153 -10.70 -21.05 -3.16
CA VAL A 153 -10.71 -22.46 -2.77
C VAL A 153 -10.32 -22.51 -1.29
N PRO A 154 -11.19 -22.98 -0.38
CA PRO A 154 -10.88 -23.05 1.04
C PRO A 154 -9.72 -24.02 1.28
N LEU A 155 -8.71 -23.58 2.05
CA LEU A 155 -7.53 -24.37 2.39
C LEU A 155 -7.87 -25.68 3.13
N PHE A 156 -8.99 -25.70 3.87
CA PHE A 156 -9.44 -26.86 4.64
C PHE A 156 -10.88 -27.23 4.30
N LYS A 157 -11.17 -28.53 4.31
CA LYS A 157 -12.53 -29.04 4.15
C LYS A 157 -13.30 -28.84 5.46
N ALA A 158 -14.39 -28.07 5.41
CA ALA A 158 -15.26 -27.87 6.56
C ALA A 158 -15.84 -29.23 7.05
N PRO A 159 -15.92 -29.47 8.37
CA PRO A 159 -16.51 -30.68 8.92
C PRO A 159 -18.04 -30.59 8.86
N LYS A 160 -18.74 -31.73 8.84
CA LYS A 160 -20.21 -31.77 8.97
C LYS A 160 -20.58 -31.60 10.44
N GLY A 161 -20.90 -30.38 10.86
CA GLY A 161 -21.31 -30.05 12.24
C GLY A 161 -21.73 -28.59 12.38
N GLU A 162 -22.29 -28.21 13.53
CA GLU A 162 -22.56 -26.80 13.86
C GLU A 162 -21.21 -26.06 14.07
N PRO A 163 -21.07 -24.84 13.55
CA PRO A 163 -19.84 -24.06 13.70
C PRO A 163 -19.71 -23.51 15.12
N ASP A 164 -18.48 -23.55 15.67
CA ASP A 164 -18.17 -22.97 16.97
C ASP A 164 -17.92 -21.46 16.86
N ASP A 165 -18.17 -20.73 17.95
CA ASP A 165 -17.80 -19.31 18.03
C ASP A 165 -16.30 -19.13 18.31
N LEU A 166 -15.52 -19.01 17.24
CA LEU A 166 -14.07 -18.83 17.31
C LEU A 166 -13.62 -17.55 18.05
N THR A 167 -14.52 -16.59 18.31
CA THR A 167 -14.18 -15.36 19.06
C THR A 167 -13.95 -15.61 20.56
N VAL A 168 -14.29 -16.80 21.06
CA VAL A 168 -14.01 -17.23 22.44
C VAL A 168 -12.51 -17.45 22.68
N ILE A 169 -11.72 -17.71 21.63
CA ILE A 169 -10.25 -17.80 21.72
C ILE A 169 -9.67 -16.40 21.89
N LYS A 170 -8.86 -16.21 22.93
CA LYS A 170 -8.24 -14.92 23.23
C LYS A 170 -7.29 -14.53 22.09
N GLY A 171 -7.56 -13.39 21.47
CA GLY A 171 -6.79 -12.88 20.34
C GLY A 171 -7.40 -13.17 18.97
N VAL A 172 -8.41 -14.05 18.88
CA VAL A 172 -9.23 -14.19 17.66
C VAL A 172 -10.33 -13.14 17.67
N GLY A 173 -10.15 -12.08 16.88
CA GLY A 173 -11.19 -11.06 16.66
C GLY A 173 -12.20 -11.46 15.57
N PRO A 174 -13.29 -10.68 15.37
CA PRO A 174 -14.31 -10.98 14.36
C PRO A 174 -13.77 -11.12 12.93
N VAL A 175 -12.75 -10.31 12.59
CA VAL A 175 -12.07 -10.36 11.29
C VAL A 175 -11.27 -11.66 11.15
N ALA A 176 -10.59 -12.08 12.21
CA ALA A 176 -9.81 -13.30 12.20
C ALA A 176 -10.70 -14.56 12.14
N ALA A 177 -11.81 -14.55 12.89
CA ALA A 177 -12.83 -15.59 12.82
C ALA A 177 -13.44 -15.70 11.41
N GLY A 178 -13.76 -14.57 10.76
CA GLY A 178 -14.24 -14.55 9.38
C GLY A 178 -13.23 -15.14 8.40
N GLN A 179 -11.96 -14.76 8.53
CA GLN A 179 -10.86 -15.26 7.71
C GLN A 179 -10.60 -16.77 7.90
N LEU A 180 -10.72 -17.30 9.12
CA LEU A 180 -10.63 -18.75 9.39
C LEU A 180 -11.83 -19.52 8.82
N ASN A 181 -13.04 -18.96 8.94
CA ASN A 181 -14.27 -19.53 8.39
C ASN A 181 -14.24 -19.59 6.85
N GLU A 182 -13.72 -18.55 6.19
CA GLU A 182 -13.52 -18.53 4.73
C GLU A 182 -12.57 -19.63 4.25
N GLN A 183 -11.59 -20.01 5.07
CA GLN A 183 -10.65 -21.10 4.80
C GLN A 183 -11.16 -22.49 5.23
N GLY A 184 -12.41 -22.57 5.73
CA GLY A 184 -13.05 -23.83 6.12
C GLY A 184 -12.71 -24.33 7.54
N ILE A 185 -12.05 -23.50 8.35
CA ILE A 185 -11.81 -23.74 9.78
C ILE A 185 -12.95 -23.09 10.57
N THR A 186 -13.88 -23.91 11.05
CA THR A 186 -15.15 -23.46 11.65
C THR A 186 -15.38 -24.00 13.07
N THR A 187 -14.48 -24.84 13.58
CA THR A 187 -14.64 -25.50 14.90
C THR A 187 -13.34 -25.49 15.71
N PHE A 188 -13.44 -25.50 17.05
CA PHE A 188 -12.30 -25.56 17.96
C PHE A 188 -11.50 -26.85 17.76
N ALA A 189 -12.20 -27.96 17.48
CA ALA A 189 -11.60 -29.27 17.24
C ALA A 189 -10.69 -29.30 16.00
N GLN A 190 -10.95 -28.45 15.00
CA GLN A 190 -10.07 -28.31 13.83
C GLN A 190 -8.80 -27.55 14.18
N ILE A 191 -8.93 -26.41 14.88
CA ILE A 191 -7.78 -25.59 15.30
C ILE A 191 -6.86 -26.42 16.21
N ALA A 192 -7.42 -27.19 17.14
CA ALA A 192 -6.67 -28.07 18.04
C ALA A 192 -5.86 -29.17 17.32
N LYS A 193 -6.31 -29.59 16.12
CA LYS A 193 -5.70 -30.66 15.32
C LYS A 193 -4.73 -30.15 14.24
N LEU A 194 -4.52 -28.84 14.12
CA LEU A 194 -3.58 -28.27 13.16
C LEU A 194 -2.15 -28.74 13.45
N SER A 195 -1.53 -29.38 12.44
CA SER A 195 -0.13 -29.77 12.50
C SER A 195 0.78 -28.56 12.26
N ASP A 196 2.04 -28.62 12.68
CA ASP A 196 2.99 -27.50 12.50
C ASP A 196 3.20 -27.15 11.01
N LYS A 197 3.02 -28.13 10.11
CA LYS A 197 3.03 -27.92 8.65
C LYS A 197 1.80 -27.17 8.14
N ASP A 198 0.64 -27.36 8.79
CA ASP A 198 -0.59 -26.65 8.44
C ASP A 198 -0.57 -25.21 8.98
N ILE A 199 0.05 -25.00 10.14
CA ILE A 199 0.28 -23.67 10.71
C ILE A 199 1.18 -22.83 9.79
N ALA A 200 2.27 -23.41 9.28
CA ALA A 200 3.16 -22.71 8.34
C ALA A 200 2.44 -22.33 7.02
N LYS A 201 1.54 -23.18 6.52
CA LYS A 201 0.72 -22.84 5.34
C LYS A 201 -0.27 -21.71 5.62
N ILE A 202 -0.84 -21.67 6.82
CA ILE A 202 -1.72 -20.58 7.23
C ILE A 202 -0.92 -19.28 7.37
N ASP A 203 0.30 -19.30 7.91
CA ASP A 203 1.21 -18.14 7.99
C ASP A 203 1.59 -17.58 6.60
N GLU A 204 1.84 -18.45 5.62
CA GLU A 204 2.18 -18.02 4.25
C GLU A 204 0.99 -17.39 3.49
N HIS A 205 -0.24 -17.80 3.81
CA HIS A 205 -1.45 -17.40 3.08
C HIS A 205 -2.33 -16.40 3.83
N MET A 206 -2.13 -16.21 5.13
CA MET A 206 -2.98 -15.39 5.99
C MET A 206 -2.14 -14.38 6.79
N PRO A 207 -2.71 -13.25 7.21
CA PRO A 207 -1.98 -12.23 7.95
C PRO A 207 -1.72 -12.57 9.43
N PHE A 208 -1.80 -13.84 9.83
CA PHE A 208 -1.58 -14.31 11.20
C PHE A 208 -0.17 -14.90 11.32
N SER A 209 0.54 -14.59 12.40
CA SER A 209 1.85 -15.19 12.64
C SER A 209 1.74 -16.64 13.13
N THR A 210 2.77 -17.42 12.85
CA THR A 210 2.95 -18.78 13.39
C THR A 210 2.75 -18.83 14.91
N ASP A 211 3.32 -17.87 15.65
CA ASP A 211 3.20 -17.79 17.12
C ASP A 211 1.77 -17.51 17.61
N GLN A 212 0.99 -16.77 16.82
CA GLN A 212 -0.39 -16.46 17.14
C GLN A 212 -1.29 -17.70 16.93
N ILE A 213 -1.04 -18.46 15.87
CA ILE A 213 -1.79 -19.68 15.55
C ILE A 213 -1.45 -20.81 16.53
N THR A 214 -0.20 -20.90 17.02
CA THR A 214 0.18 -21.88 18.04
C THR A 214 -0.50 -21.58 19.39
N ASP A 215 -0.59 -20.32 19.81
CA ASP A 215 -1.34 -19.91 21.01
C ASP A 215 -2.84 -20.22 20.88
N TRP A 216 -3.44 -19.92 19.72
CA TRP A 216 -4.84 -20.28 19.45
C TRP A 216 -5.07 -21.79 19.46
N ARG A 217 -4.12 -22.59 18.97
CA ARG A 217 -4.18 -24.07 19.03
C ARG A 217 -4.16 -24.57 20.46
N GLU A 218 -3.34 -23.99 21.33
CA GLU A 218 -3.29 -24.36 22.75
C GLU A 218 -4.59 -24.03 23.46
N GLN A 219 -5.14 -22.84 23.25
CA GLN A 219 -6.42 -22.44 23.82
C GLN A 219 -7.59 -23.28 23.25
N ALA A 220 -7.58 -23.58 21.95
CA ALA A 220 -8.58 -24.44 21.31
C ALA A 220 -8.55 -25.88 21.85
N LYS A 221 -7.38 -26.41 22.23
CA LYS A 221 -7.28 -27.73 22.89
C LYS A 221 -7.98 -27.76 24.24
N ASP A 222 -8.01 -26.65 24.96
CA ASP A 222 -8.68 -26.58 26.26
C ASP A 222 -10.18 -26.31 26.13
N LEU A 223 -10.58 -25.55 25.10
CA LEU A 223 -12.00 -25.34 24.78
C LEU A 223 -12.66 -26.57 24.15
N ALA A 224 -11.95 -27.35 23.32
CA ALA A 224 -12.48 -28.57 22.70
C ALA A 224 -12.60 -29.77 23.66
N LYS A 225 -12.08 -29.65 24.90
CA LYS A 225 -12.25 -30.64 25.98
C LYS A 225 -13.51 -30.39 26.81
N LYS A 226 -14.10 -29.19 26.72
CA LYS A 226 -15.35 -28.81 27.39
C LYS A 226 -16.54 -29.21 26.55
#